data_AF-A0AAW2Z8S5-F1
#
_entry.id   AF-A0AAW2Z8S5-F1
#
_cell.length_a   1.000
_cell.length_b   1.000
_cell.length_c   1.000
_cell.angle_alpha   90.00
_cell.angle_beta   90.00
_cell.angle_gamma   90.00
#
_symmetry.space_group_name_H-M   'P 1'
#
loop_
_entity.id
_entity.type
_entity.pdbx_description
1 polymer ?
#
loop_
_entity_poly.entity_id
_entity_poly.type
_entity_poly.pdbx_seq_one_letter_code
_entity_poly.pdbx_strand_id
1 'polypeptide(L)'
;MKLLNGATITKDGSYLPRRVSFKAYDQLLDEERGSNWIISADENFEHIRLNKIGVVTPTRGFSTMKFIPGRPNEIIAIKSEEIKAKDLNKSYLTVFSLDGKILLPETYIADEKIEGIEIY
;
A
#
# COMPACT_ATOMS: atom_id res chain seq x y z
N MET A 1 8.63 17.87 -7.79
CA MET A 1 9.10 16.88 -6.81
C MET A 1 7.90 16.43 -5.98
N LYS A 2 7.30 15.27 -6.27
CA LYS A 2 6.19 14.70 -5.49
C LYS A 2 6.80 13.86 -4.37
N LEU A 3 6.53 14.23 -3.13
CA LEU A 3 7.00 13.51 -1.95
C LEU A 3 6.25 12.19 -1.82
N LEU A 4 6.94 11.06 -1.97
CA LEU A 4 6.45 9.74 -1.57
C LEU A 4 6.88 9.50 -0.12
N ASN A 5 6.11 10.00 0.84
CA ASN A 5 6.30 9.64 2.25
C ASN A 5 5.59 8.30 2.53
N GLY A 6 6.33 7.30 3.04
CA GLY A 6 5.77 6.04 3.52
C GLY A 6 5.43 5.00 2.44
N ALA A 7 6.23 4.88 1.38
CA ALA A 7 6.08 3.77 0.42
C ALA A 7 6.83 2.52 0.90
N THR A 8 6.19 1.35 0.87
CA THR A 8 6.88 0.07 1.02
C THR A 8 7.63 -0.23 -0.29
N ILE A 9 8.88 -0.71 -0.21
CA ILE A 9 9.76 -0.94 -1.36
C ILE A 9 10.10 -2.44 -1.47
N THR A 10 10.02 -3.02 -2.66
CA THR A 10 10.57 -4.35 -2.95
C THR A 10 11.94 -4.27 -3.64
N LYS A 11 12.70 -5.38 -3.63
CA LYS A 11 13.96 -5.47 -4.38
C LYS A 11 13.77 -5.22 -5.88
N ASP A 12 12.64 -5.61 -6.44
CA ASP A 12 12.34 -5.49 -7.88
C ASP A 12 11.77 -4.10 -8.26
N GLY A 13 12.00 -3.09 -7.42
CA GLY A 13 11.58 -1.72 -7.70
C GLY A 13 10.06 -1.52 -7.70
N SER A 14 9.29 -2.33 -6.98
CA SER A 14 7.84 -2.13 -6.82
C SER A 14 7.53 -1.43 -5.49
N TYR A 15 6.53 -0.55 -5.54
CA TYR A 15 6.18 0.39 -4.50
C TYR A 15 4.67 0.45 -4.30
N LEU A 16 4.24 0.44 -3.03
CA LEU A 16 2.87 0.71 -2.62
C LEU A 16 2.85 1.99 -1.80
N PRO A 17 2.49 3.15 -2.38
CA PRO A 17 2.41 4.39 -1.62
C PRO A 17 1.34 4.26 -0.53
N ARG A 18 1.65 4.62 0.72
CA ARG A 18 0.65 4.70 1.77
C ARG A 18 -0.40 5.76 1.48
N ARG A 19 0.04 6.93 1.03
CA ARG A 19 -0.77 8.11 0.76
C ARG A 19 -0.52 8.68 -0.63
N VAL A 20 -1.57 9.16 -1.30
CA VAL A 20 -1.47 9.86 -2.60
C VAL A 20 -2.41 11.06 -2.60
N SER A 21 -1.88 12.23 -2.99
CA SER A 21 -2.68 13.44 -3.15
C SER A 21 -2.12 14.36 -4.23
N PHE A 22 -3.02 15.08 -4.89
CA PHE A 22 -2.71 16.17 -5.83
C PHE A 22 -2.75 17.56 -5.17
N LYS A 23 -3.26 17.63 -3.93
CA LYS A 23 -3.24 18.84 -3.09
C LYS A 23 -1.98 18.85 -2.22
N ALA A 24 -1.59 20.05 -1.76
CA ALA A 24 -0.53 20.23 -0.78
C ALA A 24 -0.74 19.34 0.45
N TYR A 25 0.36 18.95 1.10
CA TYR A 25 0.29 18.18 2.33
C TYR A 25 -0.47 18.94 3.41
N ASP A 26 -1.36 18.25 4.09
CA ASP A 26 -2.08 18.72 5.26
C ASP A 26 -2.22 17.53 6.20
N GLN A 27 -1.84 17.70 7.46
CA GLN A 27 -1.73 16.61 8.43
C GLN A 27 -3.07 15.93 8.74
N LEU A 28 -4.16 16.71 8.78
CA LEU A 28 -5.49 16.17 9.10
C LEU A 28 -6.08 15.46 7.89
N LEU A 29 -5.97 16.08 6.71
CA LEU A 29 -6.46 15.49 5.47
C LEU A 29 -5.64 14.27 5.03
N ASP A 30 -4.40 14.11 5.52
CA ASP A 30 -3.55 12.97 5.19
C ASP A 30 -4.11 11.64 5.69
N GLU A 31 -4.88 11.66 6.77
CA GLU A 31 -5.57 10.45 7.28
C GLU A 31 -6.52 9.85 6.24
N GLU A 32 -7.06 10.66 5.32
CA GLU A 32 -7.99 10.27 4.25
C GLU A 32 -7.33 10.13 2.86
N ARG A 33 -6.00 10.19 2.76
CA ARG A 33 -5.26 10.12 1.48
C ARG A 33 -4.84 8.71 1.08
N GLY A 34 -5.52 7.67 1.55
CA GLY A 34 -5.23 6.27 1.25
C GLY A 34 -5.08 6.01 -0.26
N SER A 35 -4.12 5.16 -0.61
CA SER A 35 -3.78 4.85 -2.00
C SER A 35 -4.36 3.51 -2.45
N ASN A 36 -4.50 3.37 -3.76
CA ASN A 36 -4.71 2.09 -4.43
C ASN A 36 -3.73 1.87 -5.60
N TRP A 37 -2.58 2.54 -5.58
CA TRP A 37 -1.57 2.41 -6.64
C TRP A 37 -0.51 1.36 -6.29
N ILE A 38 -0.09 0.62 -7.29
CA ILE A 38 1.24 0.00 -7.35
C ILE A 38 2.06 0.71 -8.42
N ILE A 39 3.27 1.07 -8.05
CA ILE A 39 4.24 1.72 -8.93
C ILE A 39 5.41 0.75 -9.06
N SER A 40 5.83 0.43 -10.28
CA SER A 40 7.04 -0.35 -10.52
C SER A 40 7.98 0.47 -11.38
N ALA A 41 9.26 0.46 -11.05
CA ALA A 41 10.32 1.11 -11.82
C ALA A 41 11.46 0.13 -12.08
N ASP A 42 12.16 0.29 -13.20
CA ASP A 42 13.46 -0.33 -13.40
C ASP A 42 14.53 0.35 -12.52
N GLU A 43 15.71 -0.26 -12.42
CA GLU A 43 16.78 0.19 -11.52
C GLU A 43 17.22 1.64 -11.76
N ASN A 44 17.10 2.11 -13.01
CA ASN A 44 17.47 3.46 -13.43
C ASN A 44 16.28 4.45 -13.40
N PHE A 45 15.07 3.99 -13.04
CA PHE A 45 13.82 4.76 -13.09
C PHE A 45 13.49 5.35 -14.48
N GLU A 46 14.00 4.75 -15.55
CA GLU A 46 13.70 5.13 -16.93
C GLU A 46 12.33 4.61 -17.37
N HIS A 47 11.90 3.46 -16.85
CA HIS A 47 10.62 2.84 -17.17
C HIS A 47 9.75 2.69 -15.92
N ILE A 48 8.77 3.59 -15.77
CA ILE A 48 7.83 3.58 -14.64
C ILE A 48 6.47 3.07 -15.11
N ARG A 49 5.96 2.03 -14.45
CA ARG A 49 4.60 1.49 -14.64
C ARG A 49 3.74 1.83 -13.42
N LEU A 50 2.49 2.22 -13.68
CA LEU A 50 1.50 2.50 -12.64
C LEU A 50 0.25 1.67 -12.90
N ASN A 51 -0.14 0.83 -11.93
CA ASN A 51 -1.40 0.08 -11.96
C ASN A 51 -2.24 0.40 -10.73
N LYS A 52 -3.56 0.26 -10.85
CA LYS A 52 -4.51 0.40 -9.75
C LYS A 52 -4.90 -0.97 -9.19
N ILE A 53 -4.94 -1.09 -7.88
CA ILE A 53 -5.33 -2.29 -7.14
C ILE A 53 -6.72 -2.05 -6.55
N GLY A 54 -7.74 -2.68 -7.12
CA GLY A 54 -9.12 -2.52 -6.64
C GLY A 54 -9.56 -1.04 -6.54
N VAL A 55 -10.30 -0.71 -5.48
CA VAL A 55 -10.83 0.64 -5.22
C VAL A 55 -10.04 1.37 -4.13
N VAL A 56 -10.10 2.70 -4.15
CA VAL A 56 -9.50 3.51 -3.08
C VAL A 56 -10.28 3.35 -1.78
N THR A 57 -9.54 3.11 -0.69
CA THR A 57 -10.03 3.09 0.68
C THR A 57 -9.42 4.28 1.43
N PRO A 58 -10.09 5.44 1.50
CA PRO A 58 -9.45 6.71 1.88
C PRO A 58 -8.69 6.69 3.20
N THR A 59 -9.23 6.03 4.22
CA THR A 59 -8.62 5.97 5.56
C THR A 59 -7.53 4.90 5.71
N ARG A 60 -7.43 3.97 4.75
CA ARG A 60 -6.51 2.82 4.79
C ARG A 60 -5.34 3.03 3.84
N GLY A 61 -4.14 3.04 4.39
CA GLY A 61 -2.91 3.16 3.60
C GLY A 61 -2.09 1.88 3.66
N PHE A 62 -1.45 1.50 2.54
CA PHE A 62 -0.49 0.40 2.56
C PHE A 62 0.62 0.68 3.60
N SER A 63 0.95 -0.33 4.39
CA SER A 63 1.99 -0.28 5.43
C SER A 63 3.15 -1.21 5.11
N THR A 64 2.87 -2.37 4.55
CA THR A 64 3.88 -3.37 4.21
C THR A 64 3.41 -4.30 3.10
N MET A 65 4.37 -4.96 2.45
CA MET A 65 4.12 -5.97 1.43
C MET A 65 5.29 -6.93 1.29
N LYS A 66 4.98 -8.10 0.72
CA LYS A 66 5.95 -9.10 0.24
C LYS A 66 5.43 -9.76 -1.03
N PHE A 67 6.35 -10.14 -1.92
CA PHE A 67 6.03 -11.10 -2.97
C PHE A 67 5.77 -12.47 -2.36
N ILE A 68 4.83 -13.22 -2.92
CA ILE A 68 4.54 -14.59 -2.48
C ILE A 68 5.60 -15.53 -3.08
N PRO A 69 6.30 -16.35 -2.27
CA PRO A 69 7.29 -17.30 -2.77
C PRO A 69 6.71 -18.24 -3.84
N GLY A 70 7.44 -18.40 -4.95
CA GLY A 70 6.99 -19.20 -6.09
C GLY A 70 5.89 -18.56 -6.95
N ARG A 71 5.45 -17.33 -6.63
CA ARG A 71 4.43 -16.59 -7.37
C ARG A 71 4.91 -15.16 -7.67
N PRO A 72 5.76 -14.97 -8.70
CA PRO A 72 6.50 -13.72 -8.92
C PRO A 72 5.62 -12.51 -9.24
N ASN A 73 4.36 -12.74 -9.61
CA ASN A 73 3.40 -11.68 -9.93
C ASN A 73 2.45 -11.37 -8.78
N GLU A 74 2.48 -12.10 -7.67
CA GLU A 74 1.50 -11.98 -6.58
C GLU A 74 2.15 -11.37 -5.34
N ILE A 75 1.43 -10.42 -4.74
CA ILE A 75 1.85 -9.66 -3.58
C ILE A 75 0.82 -9.87 -2.47
N ILE A 76 1.32 -10.18 -1.28
CA ILE A 76 0.58 -10.01 -0.03
C ILE A 76 0.92 -8.64 0.54
N ALA A 77 -0.09 -7.88 0.95
CA ALA A 77 0.10 -6.56 1.52
C ALA A 77 -0.82 -6.33 2.72
N ILE A 78 -0.39 -5.44 3.61
CA ILE A 78 -1.20 -4.94 4.71
C ILE A 78 -1.49 -3.48 4.45
N LYS A 79 -2.72 -3.07 4.73
CA LYS A 79 -3.11 -1.68 4.91
C LYS A 79 -3.43 -1.44 6.39
N SER A 80 -2.90 -0.36 6.95
CA SER A 80 -3.30 0.13 8.27
C SER A 80 -4.21 1.35 8.15
N GLU A 81 -5.22 1.39 9.01
CA GLU A 81 -6.16 2.49 9.20
C GLU A 81 -5.86 3.15 10.54
N GLU A 82 -5.61 4.45 10.53
CA GLU A 82 -5.32 5.25 11.71
C GLU A 82 -6.22 6.48 11.68
N ILE A 83 -7.13 6.58 12.66
CA ILE A 83 -8.02 7.74 12.81
C ILE A 83 -7.79 8.29 14.22
N LYS A 84 -6.93 9.31 14.34
CA LYS A 84 -6.47 9.83 15.64
C LYS A 84 -7.60 10.36 16.49
N ALA A 85 -8.55 11.05 15.86
CA ALA A 85 -9.72 11.61 16.54
C ALA A 85 -10.61 10.54 17.21
N LYS A 86 -10.47 9.26 16.84
CA LYS A 86 -11.26 8.13 17.35
C LYS A 86 -10.43 7.12 18.14
N ASP A 87 -9.13 7.38 18.34
CA ASP A 87 -8.18 6.43 18.90
C ASP A 87 -8.27 5.04 18.23
N LEU A 88 -8.41 5.03 16.91
CA LEU A 88 -8.66 3.82 16.12
C LEU A 88 -7.42 3.42 15.35
N ASN A 89 -7.00 2.16 15.56
CA ASN A 89 -5.99 1.48 14.77
C ASN A 89 -6.56 0.15 14.28
N LYS A 90 -6.55 -0.08 12.96
CA LYS A 90 -6.95 -1.36 12.36
C LYS A 90 -6.01 -1.78 11.27
N SER A 91 -5.84 -3.08 11.08
CA SER A 91 -5.05 -3.63 9.99
C SER A 91 -5.87 -4.58 9.13
N TYR A 92 -5.58 -4.54 7.83
CA TYR A 92 -6.26 -5.31 6.79
C TYR A 92 -5.24 -5.97 5.88
N LEU A 93 -5.38 -7.27 5.62
CA LEU A 93 -4.56 -8.03 4.69
C LEU A 93 -5.26 -8.12 3.33
N THR A 94 -4.50 -8.02 2.24
CA THR A 94 -4.99 -8.24 0.89
C THR A 94 -3.94 -8.96 0.06
N VAL A 95 -4.38 -9.69 -0.97
CA VAL A 95 -3.49 -10.31 -1.96
C VAL A 95 -3.94 -9.88 -3.35
N PHE A 96 -3.01 -9.48 -4.19
CA PHE A 96 -3.27 -9.02 -5.56
C PHE A 96 -2.07 -9.30 -6.45
N SER A 97 -2.28 -9.26 -7.76
CA SER A 97 -1.19 -9.33 -8.74
C SER A 97 -0.66 -7.96 -9.17
N LEU A 98 0.54 -7.91 -9.75
CA LEU A 98 1.20 -6.69 -10.22
C LEU A 98 0.39 -5.85 -11.23
N ASP A 99 -0.52 -6.49 -11.96
CA ASP A 99 -1.46 -5.86 -12.90
C ASP A 99 -2.71 -5.28 -12.19
N GLY A 100 -2.85 -5.47 -10.88
CA GLY A 100 -3.92 -4.91 -10.06
C GLY A 100 -5.12 -5.84 -9.83
N LYS A 101 -5.09 -7.08 -10.32
CA LYS A 101 -6.17 -8.04 -10.06
C LYS A 101 -6.15 -8.49 -8.60
N ILE A 102 -7.28 -8.30 -7.91
CA ILE A 102 -7.48 -8.75 -6.53
C ILE A 102 -7.63 -10.29 -6.52
N LEU A 103 -6.83 -10.94 -5.67
CA LEU A 103 -6.89 -12.38 -5.39
C LEU A 103 -7.54 -12.65 -4.03
N LEU A 104 -7.28 -11.79 -3.05
CA LEU A 104 -7.95 -11.75 -1.75
C LEU A 104 -8.31 -10.28 -1.43
N PRO A 105 -9.61 -9.93 -1.31
CA PRO A 105 -10.01 -8.60 -0.90
C PRO A 105 -9.51 -8.26 0.51
N GLU A 106 -9.50 -6.97 0.84
CA GLU A 106 -9.10 -6.49 2.17
C GLU A 106 -9.87 -7.20 3.28
N THR A 107 -9.14 -8.00 4.06
CA THR A 107 -9.65 -8.80 5.15
C THR A 107 -9.09 -8.24 6.45
N TYR A 108 -9.97 -7.89 7.38
CA TYR A 108 -9.57 -7.41 8.71
C TYR A 108 -8.74 -8.47 9.45
N ILE A 109 -7.65 -8.05 10.10
CA ILE A 109 -6.75 -8.96 10.82
C ILE A 109 -6.45 -8.56 12.27
N ALA A 110 -6.55 -7.29 12.65
CA ALA A 110 -6.25 -6.83 14.01
C ALA A 110 -6.77 -5.41 14.30
N ASP A 111 -7.07 -5.13 15.58
CA ASP A 111 -7.35 -3.79 16.13
C ASP A 111 -6.02 -3.13 16.58
N GLU A 112 -4.99 -3.32 15.76
CA GLU A 112 -3.65 -2.76 15.96
C GLU A 112 -3.07 -2.34 14.61
N LYS A 113 -2.05 -1.48 14.65
CA LYS A 113 -1.31 -1.03 13.48
C LYS A 113 -0.17 -2.01 13.18
N ILE A 114 -0.31 -2.77 12.09
CA ILE A 114 0.71 -3.70 11.61
C ILE A 114 1.46 -3.06 10.44
N GLU A 115 2.76 -2.86 10.65
CA GLU A 115 3.67 -2.22 9.68
C GLU A 115 4.70 -3.20 9.08
N GLY A 116 4.58 -4.49 9.39
CA GLY A 116 5.51 -5.52 8.94
C GLY A 116 4.83 -6.85 8.67
N ILE A 117 5.18 -7.48 7.55
CA ILE A 117 4.85 -8.86 7.22
C ILE A 117 6.10 -9.52 6.64
N GLU A 118 6.33 -10.77 7.02
CA GLU A 118 7.40 -11.60 6.49
C GLU A 118 6.89 -13.01 6.23
N ILE A 119 7.47 -13.68 5.24
CA ILE A 119 7.20 -15.08 4.91
C ILE A 119 8.51 -15.84 5.06
N TYR A 120 8.52 -16.86 5.91
CA TYR A 120 9.68 -17.71 6.21
C TYR A 120 9.39 -19.18 5.91
#